data_AF-A0A938VLT2-F1
#
_entry.id   AF-A0A938VLT2-F1
#
_cell.length_a   1.000
_cell.length_b   1.000
_cell.length_c   1.000
_cell.angle_alpha   90.00
_cell.angle_beta   90.00
_cell.angle_gamma   90.00
#
_symmetry.space_group_name_H-M   'P 1'
#
loop_
_entity.id
_entity.type
_entity.pdbx_description
1 polymer ?
#
loop_
_entity_poly.entity_id
_entity_poly.type
_entity_poly.pdbx_seq_one_letter_code
_entity_poly.pdbx_strand_id
1 'polypeptide(L)'
;YEPVWAIGTGKASTGEAANAVIKDFIRATIAEMYGEDTAQAVRVLYGGSVTAANAAEFFSQPDIDGALVGGASLKVEEFLAIAKAAVK
;
A
#
# COMPACT_ATOMS: atom_id res chain seq x y z
N TYR A 1 -5.17 -3.29 -1.07
CA TYR A 1 -5.53 -2.68 -2.37
C TYR A 1 -4.52 -3.11 -3.43
N GLU A 2 -4.97 -3.88 -4.42
CA GLU A 2 -4.15 -4.34 -5.54
C GLU A 2 -4.71 -3.79 -6.86
N PRO A 3 -4.15 -2.71 -7.42
CA PRO A 3 -4.56 -2.25 -8.75
C PRO A 3 -4.12 -3.28 -9.80
N VAL A 4 -5.08 -4.06 -10.33
CA VAL A 4 -4.80 -5.16 -11.29
C VAL A 4 -3.96 -4.70 -12.49
N TRP A 5 -4.19 -3.47 -12.97
CA TRP A 5 -3.42 -2.87 -14.06
C TRP A 5 -1.93 -2.62 -13.73
N ALA A 6 -1.57 -2.60 -12.44
CA ALA A 6 -0.21 -2.42 -11.93
C ALA A 6 0.48 -3.74 -11.54
N ILE A 7 -0.19 -4.89 -11.66
CA ILE A 7 0.36 -6.20 -11.27
C ILE A 7 1.17 -6.78 -12.42
N GLY A 8 2.46 -7.07 -12.20
CA GLY A 8 3.33 -7.74 -13.18
C GLY A 8 3.69 -6.90 -14.42
N THR A 9 3.30 -5.63 -14.46
CA THR A 9 3.56 -4.72 -15.60
C THR A 9 4.82 -3.87 -15.43
N GLY A 10 5.43 -3.87 -14.24
CA GLY A 10 6.53 -2.96 -13.89
C GLY A 10 6.10 -1.49 -13.78
N LYS A 11 4.80 -1.20 -13.91
CA LYS A 11 4.23 0.15 -13.76
C LYS A 11 3.52 0.24 -12.41
N ALA A 12 4.12 0.96 -11.47
CA ALA A 12 3.49 1.24 -10.19
C ALA A 12 2.41 2.33 -10.34
N SER A 13 1.43 2.34 -9.43
CA SER A 13 0.61 3.53 -9.20
C SER A 13 1.48 4.62 -8.54
N THR A 14 1.04 5.87 -8.57
CA THR A 14 1.64 6.89 -7.69
C THR A 14 1.13 6.68 -6.26
N GLY A 15 1.92 7.11 -5.28
CA GLY A 15 1.52 7.08 -3.87
C GLY A 15 0.21 7.83 -3.66
N GLU A 16 0.07 9.03 -4.25
CA GLU A 16 -1.13 9.86 -4.15
C GLU A 16 -2.38 9.16 -4.72
N ALA A 17 -2.26 8.53 -5.90
CA ALA A 17 -3.38 7.84 -6.52
C ALA A 17 -3.79 6.59 -5.71
N ALA A 18 -2.82 5.84 -5.21
CA ALA A 18 -3.08 4.71 -4.32
C ALA A 18 -3.74 5.16 -3.01
N ASN A 19 -3.26 6.26 -2.41
CA ASN A 19 -3.82 6.83 -1.20
C ASN A 19 -5.27 7.27 -1.41
N ALA A 20 -5.56 7.98 -2.51
CA ALA A 20 -6.92 8.43 -2.83
C ALA A 20 -7.90 7.24 -2.93
N VAL A 21 -7.50 6.15 -3.60
CA VAL A 21 -8.35 4.95 -3.66
C VAL A 21 -8.60 4.34 -2.28
N ILE A 22 -7.55 4.26 -1.46
CA ILE A 22 -7.67 3.69 -0.12
C ILE A 22 -8.55 4.57 0.79
N LYS A 23 -8.34 5.88 0.78
CA LYS A 23 -9.09 6.85 1.58
C LYS A 23 -10.54 6.96 1.14
N ASP A 24 -10.76 7.30 -0.12
CA ASP A 24 -12.06 7.77 -0.61
C ASP A 24 -13.02 6.62 -0.91
N PHE A 25 -12.50 5.41 -1.13
CA PHE A 25 -13.32 4.23 -1.39
C PHE A 25 -13.19 3.18 -0.30
N ILE A 26 -11.98 2.64 -0.05
CA ILE A 26 -11.85 1.47 0.83
C ILE A 26 -12.19 1.82 2.28
N ARG A 27 -11.54 2.87 2.83
CA ARG A 27 -11.75 3.30 4.21
C ARG A 27 -13.15 3.87 4.39
N ALA A 28 -13.65 4.64 3.42
CA ALA A 28 -15.03 5.13 3.38
C ALA A 28 -16.07 4.00 3.43
N THR A 29 -15.89 2.93 2.64
CA THR A 29 -16.80 1.76 2.67
C THR A 29 -16.76 1.05 4.03
N ILE A 30 -15.58 0.88 4.64
CA ILE A 30 -15.48 0.28 5.98
C ILE A 30 -16.19 1.17 7.01
N ALA A 31 -16.04 2.49 6.93
CA ALA A 31 -16.69 3.44 7.83
C ALA A 31 -18.22 3.39 7.69
N GLU A 32 -18.75 3.32 6.46
CA GLU A 32 -20.18 3.17 6.20
C GLU A 32 -20.76 1.88 6.81
N MET A 33 -20.02 0.78 6.72
CA MET A 33 -20.49 -0.54 7.17
C MET A 33 -20.30 -0.78 8.66
N TYR A 34 -19.22 -0.25 9.25
CA TYR A 34 -18.73 -0.66 10.58
C TYR A 34 -18.31 0.52 11.48
N GLY A 35 -18.51 1.76 11.04
CA GLY A 35 -18.17 2.97 11.79
C GLY A 35 -16.70 3.39 11.65
N GLU A 36 -16.44 4.65 11.99
CA GLU A 36 -15.15 5.32 11.81
C GLU A 36 -14.03 4.64 12.61
N ASP A 37 -14.30 4.26 13.86
CA ASP A 37 -13.30 3.60 14.72
C ASP A 37 -12.78 2.29 14.09
N THR A 38 -13.68 1.50 13.50
CA THR A 38 -13.31 0.28 12.78
C THR A 38 -12.52 0.63 11.52
N ALA A 39 -12.96 1.64 10.76
CA ALA A 39 -12.28 2.07 9.55
C ALA A 39 -10.84 2.52 9.79
N GLN A 40 -10.58 3.20 10.91
CA GLN A 40 -9.23 3.63 11.29
C GLN A 40 -8.39 2.49 11.89
N ALA A 41 -9.01 1.49 12.53
CA ALA A 41 -8.31 0.34 13.10
C ALA A 41 -7.88 -0.70 12.05
N VAL A 42 -8.60 -0.79 10.93
CA VAL A 42 -8.26 -1.73 9.84
C VAL A 42 -7.03 -1.22 9.08
N ARG A 43 -6.00 -2.07 9.03
CA ARG A 43 -4.81 -1.84 8.21
C ARG A 43 -5.13 -2.11 6.74
N VAL A 44 -4.98 -1.11 5.89
CA VAL A 44 -5.12 -1.23 4.45
C VAL A 44 -3.74 -1.22 3.79
N LEU A 45 -3.31 -2.38 3.31
CA LEU A 45 -2.03 -2.56 2.64
C LEU A 45 -2.12 -2.21 1.16
N TYR A 46 -1.07 -1.61 0.60
CA TYR A 46 -0.90 -1.46 -0.85
C TYR A 46 -0.20 -2.68 -1.45
N GLY A 47 -0.76 -3.29 -2.50
CA GLY A 47 -0.23 -4.50 -3.13
C GLY A 47 0.05 -4.36 -4.63
N GLY A 48 0.28 -3.14 -5.12
CA GLY A 48 0.79 -2.95 -6.48
C GLY A 48 2.28 -3.30 -6.62
N SER A 49 2.91 -2.83 -7.70
CA SER A 49 4.35 -3.04 -7.97
C SER A 49 5.26 -2.25 -6.98
N VAL A 50 5.37 -2.75 -5.74
CA VAL A 50 6.28 -2.24 -4.71
C VAL A 50 7.69 -2.82 -4.90
N THR A 51 8.69 -1.94 -4.81
CA THR A 51 10.12 -2.22 -4.91
C THR A 51 10.87 -1.43 -3.85
N ALA A 52 12.13 -1.74 -3.59
CA ALA A 52 12.94 -0.93 -2.67
C ALA A 52 13.02 0.55 -3.08
N ALA A 53 12.97 0.84 -4.38
CA ALA A 53 13.11 2.19 -4.93
C ALA A 53 11.88 3.08 -4.71
N ASN A 54 10.68 2.51 -4.61
CA ASN A 54 9.43 3.28 -4.51
C ASN A 54 8.66 3.06 -3.19
N ALA A 55 9.10 2.13 -2.33
CA ALA A 55 8.42 1.82 -1.08
C ALA A 55 8.18 3.07 -0.19
N ALA A 56 9.17 3.96 -0.10
CA ALA A 56 9.06 5.19 0.70
C ALA A 56 7.93 6.12 0.22
N GLU A 57 7.68 6.18 -1.09
CA GLU A 57 6.59 6.98 -1.66
C GLU A 57 5.24 6.50 -1.10
N PHE A 58 5.00 5.18 -1.10
CA PHE A 58 3.77 4.60 -0.57
C PHE A 58 3.67 4.71 0.96
N PHE A 59 4.75 4.48 1.70
CA PHE A 59 4.71 4.53 3.17
C PHE A 59 4.62 5.94 3.76
N SER A 60 4.92 6.97 2.95
CA SER A 60 4.66 8.37 3.31
C SER A 60 3.19 8.77 3.21
N GLN A 61 2.35 7.95 2.57
CA GLN A 61 0.93 8.24 2.39
C GLN A 61 0.15 7.98 3.68
N PRO A 62 -0.78 8.87 4.07
CA PRO A 62 -1.45 8.81 5.37
C PRO A 62 -2.36 7.59 5.53
N ASP A 63 -2.98 7.11 4.45
CA ASP A 63 -3.95 6.01 4.51
C ASP A 63 -3.35 4.65 4.10
N ILE A 64 -2.06 4.60 3.75
CA ILE A 64 -1.36 3.35 3.39
C ILE A 64 -0.66 2.80 4.62
N ASP A 65 -1.16 1.66 5.12
CA ASP A 65 -0.71 1.08 6.39
C ASP A 65 0.44 0.06 6.22
N GLY A 66 0.92 -0.12 4.99
CA GLY A 66 2.01 -1.04 4.65
C GLY A 66 1.87 -1.60 3.24
N ALA A 67 2.60 -2.68 2.96
CA ALA A 67 2.63 -3.29 1.63
C ALA A 67 2.41 -4.81 1.65
N LEU A 68 1.70 -5.30 0.62
CA LEU A 68 1.68 -6.72 0.24
C LEU A 68 2.66 -6.90 -0.93
N VAL A 69 3.87 -7.39 -0.63
CA VAL A 69 4.98 -7.39 -1.60
C VAL A 69 4.97 -8.67 -2.43
N GLY A 70 4.86 -8.53 -3.75
CA GLY A 70 4.94 -9.63 -4.71
C GLY A 70 6.38 -10.06 -5.00
N GLY A 71 6.81 -10.02 -6.27
CA GLY A 71 8.11 -10.55 -6.70
C GLY A 71 9.35 -10.00 -5.98
N ALA A 72 9.30 -8.76 -5.48
CA ALA A 72 10.39 -8.17 -4.70
C ALA A 72 10.60 -8.88 -3.34
N SER A 73 9.60 -9.61 -2.83
CA SER A 73 9.73 -10.41 -1.61
C SER A 73 10.66 -11.63 -1.77
N LEU A 74 10.88 -12.08 -3.01
CA LEU A 74 11.70 -13.25 -3.31
C LEU A 74 13.21 -12.96 -3.32
N LYS A 75 13.59 -11.68 -3.15
CA LYS A 75 14.98 -11.22 -3.08
C LYS A 75 15.22 -10.62 -1.71
N VAL A 76 16.13 -11.21 -0.94
CA VAL A 76 16.34 -10.86 0.48
C VAL A 76 16.70 -9.38 0.63
N GLU A 77 17.59 -8.87 -0.21
CA GLU A 77 18.07 -7.49 -0.17
C GLU A 77 16.95 -6.48 -0.46
N GLU A 78 16.12 -6.78 -1.46
CA GLU A 78 14.94 -5.96 -1.81
C GLU A 78 13.92 -5.96 -0.69
N PHE A 79 13.55 -7.14 -0.18
CA PHE A 79 12.52 -7.25 0.84
C PHE A 79 12.95 -6.58 2.15
N LEU A 80 14.22 -6.72 2.54
CA LEU A 80 14.78 -6.02 3.69
C LEU A 80 14.78 -4.51 3.50
N ALA A 81 15.09 -4.00 2.30
CA ALA A 81 15.04 -2.58 2.02
C ALA A 81 13.61 -2.03 2.09
N ILE A 82 12.63 -2.76 1.56
CA ILE A 82 11.20 -2.41 1.69
C ILE A 82 10.78 -2.40 3.16
N ALA A 83 11.12 -3.43 3.93
CA ALA A 83 10.78 -3.49 5.35
C ALA A 83 11.40 -2.32 6.15
N LYS A 84 12.65 -1.95 5.84
CA LYS A 84 13.32 -0.78 6.45
C LYS A 84 12.63 0.54 6.08
N ALA A 85 12.16 0.69 4.85
CA ALA A 85 11.42 1.88 4.42
C ALA A 85 10.08 2.04 5.17
N ALA A 86 9.52 0.96 5.72
CA ALA A 86 8.28 1.00 6.51
C ALA A 86 8.48 1.46 7.96
N VAL A 87 9.72 1.59 8.43
CA VAL A 87 10.02 2.08 9.78
C VAL A 87 9.84 3.60 9.80
N LYS A 88 8.93 4.08 10.66
CA LYS A 88 8.74 5.50 10.96
C LYS A 88 9.67 5.95 12.09
#